data_AF-A0A090QV48-F1
#
_entry.id   AF-A0A090QV48-F1
#
_cell.length_a   1.000
_cell.length_b   1.000
_cell.length_c   1.000
_cell.angle_alpha   90.00
_cell.angle_beta   90.00
_cell.angle_gamma   90.00
#
_symmetry.space_group_name_H-M   'P 1'
#
loop_
_entity.id
_entity.type
_entity.pdbx_description
1 polymer ?
#
loop_
_entity_poly.entity_id
_entity_poly.type
_entity_poly.pdbx_seq_one_letter_code
_entity_poly.pdbx_strand_id
1 'polypeptide(L)' 'MYEREKTLLPDDVVNRILFERGHPVLAKVARRKGLPYPPLDEEGQIAADETWWRTMQATEPKKQKKLP' A
#
# COMPACT_ATOMS: atom_id res chain seq x y z
N MET A 1 7.70 -20.61 -23.35
CA MET A 1 7.45 -19.15 -23.19
C MET A 1 6.49 -18.83 -22.05
N TYR A 2 5.68 -19.78 -21.57
CA TYR A 2 4.74 -19.59 -20.45
C TYR A 2 5.24 -20.15 -19.10
N GLU A 3 6.39 -20.82 -19.07
CA GLU A 3 6.96 -21.42 -17.86
C GLU A 3 7.80 -20.42 -17.05
N ARG A 4 7.37 -19.15 -16.99
CA ARG A 4 8.13 -18.13 -16.25
C ARG A 4 7.52 -17.89 -14.89
N GLU A 5 8.23 -18.36 -13.86
CA GLU A 5 7.82 -18.27 -12.46
C GLU A 5 7.90 -16.84 -11.91
N LYS A 6 8.85 -16.03 -12.37
CA LYS A 6 9.07 -14.66 -11.87
C LYS A 6 8.96 -13.62 -12.98
N THR A 7 8.52 -12.40 -12.65
CA THR A 7 8.46 -11.31 -13.62
C THR A 7 9.85 -10.72 -13.92
N LEU A 8 10.01 -9.94 -15.01
CA LEU A 8 11.23 -9.13 -15.26
C LEU A 8 11.18 -7.78 -14.54
N LEU A 9 10.05 -7.47 -13.90
CA LEU A 9 9.92 -6.23 -13.17
C LEU A 9 10.66 -6.36 -11.84
N PRO A 10 11.25 -5.27 -11.35
CA PRO A 10 11.76 -5.21 -9.98
C PRO A 10 10.67 -5.60 -8.96
N ASP A 11 11.07 -6.26 -7.88
CA ASP A 11 10.13 -6.79 -6.88
C ASP A 11 9.31 -5.68 -6.21
N ASP A 12 9.88 -4.49 -6.01
CA ASP A 12 9.17 -3.33 -5.47
C ASP A 12 8.07 -2.84 -6.42
N VAL A 13 8.31 -2.89 -7.75
CA VAL A 13 7.34 -2.51 -8.77
C VAL A 13 6.20 -3.52 -8.79
N VAL A 14 6.51 -4.82 -8.70
CA VAL A 14 5.51 -5.89 -8.61
C VAL A 14 4.66 -5.71 -7.35
N ASN A 15 5.29 -5.57 -6.18
CA ASN A 15 4.60 -5.38 -4.90
C ASN A 15 3.69 -4.14 -4.94
N ARG A 16 4.19 -3.03 -5.47
CA ARG A 16 3.39 -1.80 -5.64
C ARG A 16 2.16 -2.05 -6.50
N ILE A 17 2.31 -2.69 -7.66
CA ILE A 17 1.19 -2.96 -8.58
C ILE A 17 0.17 -3.91 -7.91
N LEU A 18 0.64 -4.97 -7.26
CA LEU A 18 -0.23 -5.92 -6.56
C LEU A 18 -0.99 -5.24 -5.43
N PHE A 19 -0.31 -4.42 -4.61
CA PHE A 19 -0.96 -3.69 -3.52
C PHE A 19 -1.99 -2.67 -4.04
N GLU A 20 -1.64 -1.87 -5.06
CA GLU A 20 -2.56 -0.86 -5.62
C GLU A 20 -3.81 -1.46 -6.26
N ARG A 21 -3.70 -2.65 -6.87
CA ARG A 21 -4.83 -3.31 -7.55
C ARG A 21 -5.59 -4.27 -6.65
N GLY A 22 -4.93 -4.96 -5.74
CA GLY A 22 -5.55 -5.87 -4.77
C GLY A 22 -6.24 -5.13 -3.62
N HIS A 23 -5.67 -3.99 -3.20
CA HIS A 23 -6.14 -3.22 -2.04
C HIS A 23 -6.39 -1.74 -2.39
N PRO A 24 -7.25 -1.42 -3.39
CA PRO A 24 -7.35 -0.08 -3.95
C PRO A 24 -7.81 1.00 -2.96
N VAL A 25 -8.59 0.62 -1.93
CA VAL A 25 -9.00 1.54 -0.85
C VAL A 25 -7.82 1.86 0.06
N LEU A 26 -7.09 0.84 0.51
CA LEU A 26 -5.92 1.01 1.38
C LEU A 26 -4.79 1.73 0.67
N ALA A 27 -4.58 1.49 -0.63
CA ALA A 27 -3.62 2.24 -1.45
C ALA A 27 -3.94 3.75 -1.48
N LYS A 28 -5.22 4.12 -1.63
CA LYS A 28 -5.64 5.53 -1.56
C LYS A 28 -5.36 6.15 -0.19
N VAL A 29 -5.61 5.41 0.89
CA VAL A 29 -5.37 5.90 2.26
C VAL A 29 -3.87 6.02 2.53
N ALA A 30 -3.08 5.00 2.17
CA ALA A 30 -1.62 5.01 2.30
C ALA A 30 -1.03 6.20 1.56
N ARG A 31 -1.44 6.45 0.31
CA ARG A 31 -1.00 7.62 -0.47
C ARG A 31 -1.38 8.94 0.17
N ARG A 32 -2.59 9.07 0.75
CA ARG A 32 -3.02 10.30 1.44
C ARG A 32 -2.19 10.56 2.70
N LYS A 33 -1.87 9.51 3.44
CA LYS A 33 -1.11 9.56 4.69
C LYS A 33 0.40 9.51 4.51
N GLY A 34 0.90 9.32 3.28
CA GLY A 34 2.32 9.13 3.00
C GLY A 34 2.89 7.83 3.59
N LEU A 35 2.05 6.81 3.79
CA LEU A 35 2.50 5.52 4.30
C LEU A 35 3.17 4.70 3.20
N PRO A 36 4.27 3.99 3.51
CA PRO A 36 4.86 3.04 2.57
C PRO A 36 3.89 1.90 2.30
N TYR A 37 3.99 1.30 1.11
CA TYR A 37 3.22 0.11 0.80
C TYR A 37 3.91 -1.11 1.42
N PRO A 38 3.23 -1.85 2.29
CA PRO A 38 3.78 -3.03 2.92
C PRO A 38 3.97 -4.16 1.90
N PRO A 39 4.81 -5.16 2.23
CA PRO A 39 4.87 -6.39 1.45
C PRO A 39 3.55 -7.16 1.52
N LEU A 40 3.30 -7.93 0.48
CA LEU A 40 2.22 -8.91 0.44
C LEU A 40 2.79 -10.32 0.66
N ASP A 41 2.05 -11.18 1.34
CA ASP A 41 2.37 -12.60 1.40
C ASP A 41 1.94 -13.36 0.14
N GLU A 42 2.16 -14.68 0.12
CA GLU A 42 1.85 -15.54 -1.03
C GLU A 42 0.34 -15.61 -1.33
N GLU A 43 -0.52 -15.33 -0.35
CA GLU A 43 -1.97 -15.27 -0.49
C GLU A 43 -2.47 -13.87 -0.86
N GLY A 44 -1.56 -12.89 -0.99
CA GLY A 44 -1.87 -11.50 -1.28
C GLY A 44 -2.39 -10.72 -0.07
N GLN A 45 -2.24 -11.25 1.15
CA GLN A 45 -2.54 -10.53 2.39
C GLN A 45 -1.44 -9.54 2.71
N ILE A 46 -1.81 -8.50 3.47
CA ILE A 46 -0.90 -7.42 3.84
C ILE A 46 -0.05 -7.85 5.03
N ALA A 47 1.25 -8.02 4.79
CA ALA A 47 2.25 -8.31 5.81
C ALA A 47 2.84 -7.00 6.38
N ALA A 48 2.03 -6.27 7.15
CA ALA A 48 2.44 -5.02 7.80
C ALA A 48 2.46 -5.14 9.33
N ASP A 49 3.32 -4.34 9.97
CA ASP A 49 3.36 -4.27 11.44
C ASP A 49 2.16 -3.53 12.05
N GLU A 50 2.02 -3.66 13.37
CA GLU A 50 0.91 -3.02 14.10
C GLU A 50 0.96 -1.48 14.00
N THR A 51 2.15 -0.89 13.89
CA THR A 51 2.32 0.57 13.78
C THR A 51 1.73 1.08 12.47
N TRP A 52 1.94 0.35 11.38
CA TRP A 52 1.35 0.63 10.08
C TRP A 52 -0.18 0.53 10.16
N TRP A 53 -0.72 -0.53 10.77
CA TRP A 53 -2.17 -0.71 10.92
C TRP A 53 -2.82 0.37 11.79
N ARG A 54 -2.16 0.77 12.87
CA ARG A 54 -2.61 1.88 13.73
C ARG A 54 -2.64 3.19 12.93
N THR A 55 -1.59 3.47 12.16
CA THR A 55 -1.53 4.70 11.35
C THR A 55 -2.55 4.66 10.20
N MET A 56 -2.76 3.49 9.59
CA MET A 56 -3.76 3.27 8.55
C MET A 56 -5.17 3.57 9.04
N GLN A 57 -5.51 3.17 10.27
CA GLN A 57 -6.82 3.38 10.89
C GLN A 57 -6.99 4.75 11.55
N ALA A 58 -5.90 5.42 11.94
CA ALA A 58 -5.95 6.71 12.62
C ALA A 58 -6.74 7.74 11.80
N THR A 59 -7.67 8.47 12.42
CA THR A 59 -8.37 9.54 11.73
C THR A 59 -7.41 10.71 11.48
N GLU A 60 -7.34 11.19 10.24
CA GLU A 60 -6.53 12.37 9.94
C GLU A 60 -7.18 13.59 10.59
N PRO A 61 -6.44 14.41 11.36
CA PRO A 61 -6.97 15.66 11.86
C PRO A 61 -7.35 16.55 10.69
N LYS A 62 -8.54 17.19 10.75
CA LYS A 62 -9.02 18.08 9.68
C LYS A 62 -7.95 19.17 9.43
N LYS A 63 -7.32 19.16 8.25
CA LYS A 63 -6.44 20.26 7.82
C LYS A 63 -7.27 21.54 7.83
N GLN A 64 -7.01 22.42 8.80
CA GLN A 64 -7.62 23.74 8.85
C GLN A 64 -7.15 24.51 7.61
N LYS A 65 -8.07 24.79 6.69
CA LYS A 65 -7.79 25.64 5.54
C LYS A 65 -7.50 27.04 6.08
N LYS A 66 -6.26 27.53 5.94
CA LYS A 66 -6.01 28.97 6.09
C LYS A 66 -6.67 29.66 4.89
N LEU A 67 -7.69 30.48 5.17
CA LEU A 67 -8.34 31.36 4.21
C LEU A 67 -7.37 32.50 3.86
N PRO A 68 -7.26 32.93 2.58
CA PRO A 68 -6.34 33.99 2.16
C PRO A 68 -6.61 35.33 2.85
#